data_AF-A0A4Q3HQ67-F1
#
_entry.id   AF-A0A4Q3HQ67-F1
#
_cell.length_a   1.000
_cell.length_b   1.000
_cell.length_c   1.000
_cell.angle_alpha   90.00
_cell.angle_beta   90.00
_cell.angle_gamma   90.00
#
_symmetry.space_group_name_H-M   'P 1'
#
loop_
_entity.id
_entity.type
_entity.pdbx_description
1 polymer ?
#
loop_
_entity_poly.entity_id
_entity_poly.type
_entity_poly.pdbx_seq_one_letter_code
_entity_poly.pdbx_strand_id
1 'polypeptide(L)' 'AGQILEIDPKNPQLAARILTSMRSWRSLEPTRADQARDALMTIERSPSLSTDVRDIVERMLKG' A
#
# COMPACT_ATOMS: atom_id res chain seq x y z
N ALA A 1 2.60 6.76 -0.31
CA ALA A 1 2.29 6.39 -1.71
C ALA A 1 3.51 6.51 -2.62
N GLY A 2 4.07 7.72 -2.83
CA GLY A 2 5.16 7.96 -3.79
C GLY A 2 6.31 6.96 -3.76
N GLN A 3 6.92 6.73 -2.59
CA GLN A 3 8.06 5.79 -2.49
C GLN A 3 7.71 4.35 -2.90
N ILE A 4 6.50 3.86 -2.57
CA ILE A 4 6.08 2.51 -2.99
C ILE A 4 6.01 2.45 -4.52
N LEU A 5 5.46 3.48 -5.16
CA LEU A 5 5.33 3.55 -6.62
C LEU A 5 6.69 3.66 -7.34
N GLU A 6 7.70 4.25 -6.70
CA GLU A 6 9.06 4.31 -7.25
C GLU A 6 9.86 3.01 -7.03
N ILE A 7 9.60 2.32 -5.92
CA ILE A 7 10.30 1.09 -5.54
C ILE A 7 9.71 -0.11 -6.28
N ASP A 8 8.39 -0.20 -6.38
CA ASP A 8 7.67 -1.35 -6.96
C ASP A 8 8.20 -1.78 -8.35
N PRO A 9 8.39 -0.90 -9.35
CA PRO A 9 8.92 -1.31 -10.65
C PRO A 9 10.39 -1.76 -10.61
N LYS A 10 11.16 -1.36 -9.59
CA LYS A 10 12.58 -1.72 -9.43
C LYS A 10 12.76 -2.98 -8.57
N ASN A 11 11.94 -3.12 -7.54
CA ASN A 11 11.99 -4.19 -6.55
C ASN A 11 10.60 -4.38 -5.90
N PRO A 12 9.72 -5.18 -6.52
CA PRO A 12 8.36 -5.38 -6.03
C PRO A 12 8.35 -6.08 -4.66
N GLN A 13 9.32 -6.95 -4.38
CA GLN A 13 9.45 -7.65 -3.10
C GLN A 13 9.74 -6.69 -1.93
N LEU A 14 10.57 -5.66 -2.19
CA LEU A 14 10.83 -4.63 -1.20
C LEU A 14 9.59 -3.76 -0.97
N ALA A 15 8.90 -3.35 -2.04
CA ALA A 15 7.65 -2.60 -1.94
C ALA A 15 6.58 -3.37 -1.14
N ALA A 16 6.40 -4.66 -1.43
CA ALA A 16 5.50 -5.57 -0.72
C ALA A 16 5.82 -5.66 0.79
N ARG A 17 7.11 -5.76 1.15
CA ARG A 17 7.55 -5.82 2.55
C ARG A 17 7.25 -4.51 3.30
N ILE A 18 7.46 -3.36 2.65
CA ILE A 18 7.10 -2.04 3.22
C ILE A 18 5.59 -1.95 3.40
N LEU A 19 4.80 -2.28 2.38
CA LEU A 19 3.33 -2.31 2.46
C LEU A 19 2.83 -3.21 3.60
N THR A 20 3.41 -4.39 3.77
CA THR A 20 3.04 -5.33 4.84
C THR A 20 3.17 -4.71 6.24
N SER A 21 4.17 -3.85 6.45
CA SER A 21 4.32 -3.12 7.72
C SER A 21 3.18 -2.12 7.98
N MET A 22 2.48 -1.69 6.93
CA MET A 22 1.30 -0.82 7.04
C MET A 22 0.01 -1.58 7.36
N ARG A 23 0.00 -2.92 7.50
CA ARG A 23 -1.25 -3.70 7.71
C ARG A 23 -2.05 -3.29 8.95
N SER A 24 -1.37 -2.73 9.96
CA SER A 24 -1.98 -2.27 11.22
C SER A 24 -2.53 -0.83 11.11
N TRP A 25 -2.68 -0.28 9.91
CA TRP A 25 -3.16 1.09 9.69
C TRP A 25 -4.53 1.38 10.33
N ARG A 26 -5.37 0.35 10.50
CA ARG A 26 -6.69 0.49 11.15
C ARG A 26 -6.64 0.67 12.66
N SER A 27 -5.52 0.31 13.28
CA SER A 27 -5.29 0.52 14.70
C SER A 27 -4.71 1.90 15.00
N LEU A 28 -4.49 2.73 13.98
CA LEU A 28 -4.05 4.11 14.16
C LEU A 28 -5.24 4.99 14.57
N GLU A 29 -4.92 6.13 15.18
CA GLU A 29 -5.90 7.20 15.43
C GLU A 29 -6.68 7.55 14.15
N PRO A 30 -7.98 7.89 14.24
CA PRO A 30 -8.87 8.01 13.08
C PRO A 30 -8.31 8.83 11.92
N THR A 31 -7.75 10.02 12.20
CA THR A 31 -7.14 10.88 11.18
C THR A 31 -5.96 10.23 10.47
N ARG A 32 -5.13 9.47 11.20
CA ARG A 32 -3.98 8.77 10.62
C ARG A 32 -4.40 7.53 9.86
N ALA A 33 -5.43 6.83 10.34
CA ALA A 33 -6.02 5.70 9.64
C ALA A 33 -6.61 6.15 8.29
N ASP A 34 -7.30 7.30 8.26
CA ASP A 34 -7.84 7.89 7.03
C ASP A 34 -6.73 8.28 6.05
N GLN A 35 -5.65 8.92 6.52
CA GLN A 35 -4.48 9.23 5.69
C GLN A 35 -3.81 7.97 5.14
N ALA A 36 -3.68 6.93 5.95
CA ALA A 36 -3.11 5.66 5.50
C ALA A 36 -4.01 4.98 4.46
N ARG A 37 -5.33 5.01 4.66
CA ARG A 37 -6.32 4.50 3.71
C ARG A 37 -6.23 5.22 2.37
N ASP A 38 -6.16 6.54 2.37
CA ASP A 38 -6.04 7.35 1.15
C ASP A 38 -4.72 7.05 0.41
N ALA A 39 -3.62 6.90 1.15
CA ALA A 39 -2.34 6.48 0.58
C ALA A 39 -2.40 5.07 -0.04
N LEU A 40 -3.08 4.11 0.60
CA LEU A 40 -3.28 2.76 0.08
C LEU A 40 -4.18 2.76 -1.17
N MET A 41 -5.26 3.56 -1.18
CA MET A 41 -6.10 3.74 -2.38
C MET A 41 -5.33 4.39 -3.53
N THR A 42 -4.46 5.36 -3.24
CA THR A 42 -3.59 5.97 -4.25
C THR A 42 -2.64 4.95 -4.87
N ILE A 43 -2.08 4.05 -4.04
CA ILE A 43 -1.23 2.95 -4.52
C ILE A 43 -2.06 2.02 -5.40
N GLU A 44 -3.20 1.51 -4.92
CA GLU A 44 -4.06 0.56 -5.64
C GLU A 44 -4.50 1.06 -7.02
N ARG A 45 -4.83 2.35 -7.14
CA ARG A 45 -5.22 3.00 -8.40
C ARG A 45 -4.07 3.23 -9.38
N SER A 46 -2.83 2.98 -8.99
CA SER A 46 -1.69 3.17 -9.87
C SER A 46 -1.70 2.12 -11.00
N PRO A 47 -1.61 2.55 -12.28
CA PRO A 47 -1.75 1.66 -13.42
C PRO A 47 -0.57 0.70 -13.60
N SER A 48 0.60 1.04 -13.08
CA SER A 48 1.86 0.32 -13.31
C SER A 48 2.31 -0.52 -12.11
N LEU A 49 1.38 -0.96 -11.26
CA LEU A 49 1.72 -1.81 -10.12
C LEU A 49 2.07 -3.24 -10.52
N SER A 50 3.03 -3.82 -9.83
CA SER A 50 3.27 -5.25 -9.83
C SER A 50 2.08 -6.02 -9.24
N THR A 51 1.90 -7.26 -9.70
CA THR A 51 0.82 -8.14 -9.23
C THR A 51 0.87 -8.38 -7.72
N ASP A 52 2.07 -8.52 -7.15
CA ASP A 52 2.26 -8.79 -5.72
C ASP A 52 1.84 -7.60 -4.85
N VAL A 53 2.28 -6.39 -5.22
CA VAL A 53 1.88 -5.16 -4.53
C VAL A 53 0.38 -4.91 -4.66
N ARG A 54 -0.20 -5.17 -5.84
CA ARG A 54 -1.65 -5.04 -6.05
C ARG A 54 -2.45 -5.99 -5.16
N ASP A 55 -2.07 -7.27 -5.08
CA ASP A 55 -2.76 -8.25 -4.21
C ASP A 55 -2.72 -7.85 -2.73
N ILE A 56 -1.55 -7.40 -2.26
CA ILE A 56 -1.36 -6.98 -0.87
C ILE A 56 -2.22 -5.75 -0.54
N VAL A 57 -2.18 -4.70 -1.38
CA VAL A 57 -2.93 -3.47 -1.12
C VAL A 57 -4.44 -3.71 -1.20
N GLU A 58 -4.90 -4.53 -2.15
CA GLU A 58 -6.31 -4.93 -2.23
C GLU A 58 -6.77 -5.68 -0.98
N ARG A 59 -5.97 -6.63 -0.49
CA ARG A 59 -6.27 -7.37 0.75
C ARG A 59 -6.33 -6.45 1.97
N MET A 60 -5.43 -5.46 2.05
CA MET A 60 -5.43 -4.47 3.13
C MET A 60 -6.64 -3.52 3.10
N LEU A 61 -7.17 -3.21 1.91
CA LEU A 61 -8.34 -2.36 1.75
C LEU A 61 -9.66 -3.13 1.92
N LYS A 62 -9.70 -4.42 1.55
CA LYS A 62 -10.89 -5.28 1.64
C LYS A 62 -11.20 -5.81 3.04
N GLY A 63 -10.19 -5.96 3.90
CA GLY A 63 -10.38 -6.51 5.25
C GLY A 63 -11.31 -5.66 6.11
#